data_AF-A0A2D8X131-F1
#
_entry.id   AF-A0A2D8X131-F1
#
_cell.length_a   1.000
_cell.length_b   1.000
_cell.length_c   1.000
_cell.angle_alpha   90.00
_cell.angle_beta   90.00
_cell.angle_gamma   90.00
#
_symmetry.space_group_name_H-M   'P 1'
#
loop_
_entity.id
_entity.type
_entity.pdbx_description
1 polymer ?
#
loop_
_entity_poly.entity_id
_entity_poly.type
_entity_poly.pdbx_seq_one_letter_code
_entity_poly.pdbx_strand_id
1 'polypeptide(L)'
;MRIPEPQISFSTPTLQRLLPMHLLMAPDGEILGTGPTLRKVLGRKCRKIGEVLTQARATTGQSLIDEIATAATRGERLFLRLTEPPHLTLRGHAVAAAGSETAILINLGFGIGLTDAVSHAGLTDQDFAPAELAMELLFLHEANRAALSELSNFNQQLQAAREAAELQAHTDPLTGLTNRRGVELVLSAALKTFRDGKGAGFALAQLDLDRFKDVNDRLGHAAGDRVLCDVADILKEAIRSNDTAARVSGDEFLLILRDLNDAATLDRLACRIIRRIEERIPEKLPGCTVSASVGIVLSEHYRNLTEDRILHDADVALYRSKYGGRGRGTILSEVLPVEPALPAGTVAQDDADRLDRTDDDGISHRA
;
A
#
# COMPACT_ATOMS: atom_id res chain seq x y z
N MET A 1 -66.45 -26.95 8.44
CA MET A 1 -66.39 -27.70 9.71
C MET A 1 -65.21 -27.11 10.50
N ARG A 2 -65.45 -26.33 11.57
CA ARG A 2 -64.35 -25.81 12.41
C ARG A 2 -63.85 -26.97 13.25
N ILE A 3 -62.59 -27.35 13.06
CA ILE A 3 -61.91 -28.29 13.95
C ILE A 3 -61.78 -27.57 15.30
N PRO A 4 -62.31 -28.12 16.41
CA PRO A 4 -62.12 -27.50 17.72
C PRO A 4 -60.61 -27.49 18.02
N GLU A 5 -60.05 -26.31 18.26
CA GLU A 5 -58.66 -26.15 18.67
C GLU A 5 -58.57 -26.44 20.17
N PRO A 6 -57.97 -27.58 20.59
CA PRO A 6 -57.81 -27.87 22.00
C PRO A 6 -56.85 -26.86 22.63
N GLN A 7 -57.17 -26.38 23.83
CA GLN A 7 -56.20 -25.65 24.65
C GLN A 7 -55.08 -26.62 25.06
N ILE A 8 -53.86 -26.32 24.66
CA ILE A 8 -52.66 -27.08 25.03
C ILE A 8 -51.96 -26.33 26.17
N SER A 9 -51.64 -27.03 27.25
CA SER A 9 -50.84 -26.50 28.36
C SER A 9 -49.51 -27.24 28.45
N PHE A 10 -48.46 -26.51 28.85
CA PHE A 10 -47.12 -27.06 29.02
C PHE A 10 -46.73 -27.05 30.49
N SER A 11 -46.15 -28.14 30.98
CA SER A 11 -45.46 -28.14 32.27
C SER A 11 -44.20 -27.26 32.20
N THR A 12 -43.73 -26.73 33.34
CA THR A 12 -42.50 -25.92 33.36
C THR A 12 -41.28 -26.65 32.77
N PRO A 13 -41.02 -27.94 33.09
CA PRO A 13 -39.93 -28.69 32.44
C PRO A 13 -40.12 -28.83 30.92
N THR A 14 -41.35 -29.00 30.44
CA THR A 14 -41.63 -29.07 29.00
C THR A 14 -41.38 -27.73 28.32
N LEU A 15 -41.82 -26.64 28.92
CA LEU A 15 -41.59 -25.28 28.40
C LEU A 15 -40.09 -24.94 28.35
N GLN A 16 -39.32 -25.34 29.37
CA GLN A 16 -37.88 -25.13 29.41
C GLN A 16 -37.12 -25.86 28.29
N ARG A 17 -37.62 -27.02 27.83
CA ARG A 17 -37.05 -27.75 26.69
C ARG A 17 -37.42 -27.15 25.34
N LEU A 18 -38.63 -26.61 25.21
CA LEU A 18 -39.10 -26.01 23.97
C LEU A 18 -38.55 -24.59 23.77
N LEU A 19 -38.48 -23.81 24.85
CA LEU A 19 -38.07 -22.42 24.85
C LEU A 19 -36.98 -22.19 25.91
N PRO A 20 -35.75 -22.68 25.70
CA PRO A 20 -34.70 -22.59 26.71
C PRO A 20 -34.25 -21.15 27.02
N MET A 21 -34.59 -20.20 26.14
CA MET A 21 -34.36 -18.76 26.25
C MET A 21 -35.59 -17.95 26.70
N HIS A 22 -36.57 -18.56 27.37
CA HIS A 22 -37.76 -17.84 27.83
C HIS A 22 -37.55 -17.07 29.14
N LEU A 23 -38.35 -16.02 29.34
CA LEU A 23 -38.55 -15.30 30.59
C LEU A 23 -40.05 -15.13 30.82
N LEU A 24 -40.54 -15.50 31.99
CA LEU A 24 -41.90 -15.24 32.44
C LEU A 24 -41.88 -14.08 33.43
N MET A 25 -42.69 -13.06 33.21
CA MET A 25 -42.76 -11.88 34.09
C MET A 25 -44.19 -11.52 34.49
N ALA A 26 -44.34 -10.92 35.67
CA ALA A 26 -45.53 -10.22 36.11
C ALA A 26 -45.59 -8.78 35.52
N PRO A 27 -46.76 -8.11 35.54
CA PRO A 27 -46.91 -6.74 35.01
C PRO A 27 -46.01 -5.71 35.68
N ASP A 28 -45.62 -5.95 36.93
CA ASP A 28 -44.79 -5.04 37.72
C ASP A 28 -43.28 -5.25 37.48
N GLY A 29 -42.92 -6.10 36.51
CA GLY A 29 -41.53 -6.42 36.18
C GLY A 29 -40.90 -7.54 37.00
N GLU A 30 -41.62 -8.20 37.91
CA GLU A 30 -41.11 -9.36 38.65
C GLU A 30 -40.91 -10.58 37.75
N ILE A 31 -39.75 -11.22 37.85
CA ILE A 31 -39.42 -12.44 37.11
C ILE A 31 -40.05 -13.63 37.82
N LEU A 32 -41.05 -14.24 37.18
CA LEU A 32 -41.77 -15.43 37.67
C LEU A 32 -41.05 -16.73 37.28
N GLY A 33 -40.28 -16.72 36.18
CA GLY A 33 -39.58 -17.90 35.71
C GLY A 33 -38.59 -17.60 34.58
N THR A 34 -37.57 -18.44 34.44
CA THR A 34 -36.57 -18.32 33.38
C THR A 34 -36.21 -19.69 32.81
N GLY A 35 -35.99 -19.73 31.50
CA GLY A 35 -35.43 -20.86 30.81
C GLY A 35 -33.96 -21.13 31.22
N PRO A 36 -33.49 -22.37 31.08
CA PRO A 36 -32.15 -22.79 31.49
C PRO A 36 -31.04 -21.98 30.80
N THR A 37 -31.16 -21.74 29.50
CA THR A 37 -30.13 -21.03 28.71
C THR A 37 -30.11 -19.55 29.03
N LEU A 38 -31.28 -18.92 29.13
CA LEU A 38 -31.34 -17.52 29.55
C LEU A 38 -30.71 -17.36 30.94
N ARG A 39 -30.96 -18.30 31.86
CA ARG A 39 -30.33 -18.28 33.19
C ARG A 39 -28.81 -18.36 33.15
N LYS A 40 -28.23 -19.17 32.26
CA LYS A 40 -26.77 -19.20 32.02
C LYS A 40 -26.27 -17.85 31.51
N VAL A 41 -26.94 -17.29 30.51
CA VAL A 41 -26.60 -15.98 29.90
C VAL A 41 -26.69 -14.84 30.91
N LEU A 42 -27.68 -14.86 31.78
CA LEU A 42 -27.84 -13.84 32.83
C LEU A 42 -26.78 -13.96 33.93
N GLY A 43 -26.17 -15.14 34.12
CA GLY A 43 -25.06 -15.37 35.07
C GLY A 43 -25.41 -15.25 36.57
N ARG A 44 -26.59 -14.72 36.92
CA ARG A 44 -27.03 -14.48 38.30
C ARG A 44 -28.54 -14.62 38.49
N LYS A 45 -28.97 -14.81 39.75
CA LYS A 45 -30.39 -14.76 40.13
C LYS A 45 -30.81 -13.30 40.33
N CYS A 46 -31.96 -12.92 39.79
CA CYS A 46 -32.52 -11.57 39.87
C CYS A 46 -34.02 -11.64 40.12
N ARG A 47 -34.59 -10.61 40.75
CA ARG A 47 -36.03 -10.52 41.03
C ARG A 47 -36.76 -9.66 40.02
N LYS A 48 -36.14 -8.57 39.57
CA LYS A 48 -36.74 -7.65 38.59
C LYS A 48 -36.01 -7.71 37.26
N ILE A 49 -36.77 -7.63 36.15
CA ILE A 49 -36.21 -7.67 34.79
C ILE A 49 -35.22 -6.53 34.53
N GLY A 50 -35.48 -5.33 35.07
CA GLY A 50 -34.62 -4.15 34.92
C GLY A 50 -33.25 -4.26 35.59
N GLU A 51 -33.02 -5.26 36.46
CA GLU A 51 -31.71 -5.50 37.07
C GLU A 51 -30.72 -6.11 36.06
N VAL A 52 -31.22 -6.80 35.04
CA VAL A 52 -30.41 -7.60 34.12
C VAL A 52 -30.60 -7.26 32.65
N LEU A 53 -31.75 -6.69 32.31
CA LEU A 53 -32.07 -6.32 30.94
C LEU A 53 -32.44 -4.85 30.88
N THR A 54 -32.02 -4.21 29.80
CA THR A 54 -32.40 -2.85 29.44
C THR A 54 -32.80 -2.81 27.96
N GLN A 55 -33.37 -1.70 27.52
CA GLN A 55 -33.77 -1.50 26.13
C GLN A 55 -32.51 -1.42 25.26
N ALA A 56 -32.44 -2.20 24.18
CA ALA A 56 -31.29 -2.13 23.27
C ALA A 56 -31.33 -0.87 22.40
N ARG A 57 -32.48 -0.23 22.26
CA ARG A 57 -32.67 1.07 21.62
C ARG A 57 -33.50 1.93 22.57
N ALA A 58 -33.00 3.09 22.95
CA ALA A 58 -33.74 3.99 23.82
C ALA A 58 -34.96 4.53 23.07
N THR A 59 -36.16 4.22 23.55
CA THR A 59 -37.42 4.80 23.05
C THR A 59 -37.81 5.93 24.00
N THR A 60 -37.81 7.17 23.53
CA THR A 60 -37.96 8.35 24.37
C THR A 60 -39.25 8.29 25.19
N GLY A 61 -39.12 8.26 26.52
CA GLY A 61 -40.25 8.34 27.45
C GLY A 61 -40.98 7.03 27.77
N GLN A 62 -40.53 5.87 27.25
CA GLN A 62 -41.16 4.58 27.52
C GLN A 62 -40.29 3.72 28.43
N SER A 63 -40.85 3.20 29.53
CA SER A 63 -40.11 2.28 30.41
C SER A 63 -39.92 0.90 29.74
N LEU A 64 -38.95 0.12 30.22
CA LEU A 64 -38.71 -1.26 29.75
C LEU A 64 -39.97 -2.13 29.85
N ILE A 65 -40.72 -2.00 30.95
CA ILE A 65 -41.93 -2.78 31.20
C ILE A 65 -43.01 -2.40 30.19
N ASP A 66 -43.19 -1.10 29.94
CA ASP A 66 -44.17 -0.60 28.98
C ASP A 66 -43.86 -1.05 27.55
N GLU A 67 -42.57 -1.10 27.18
CA GLU A 67 -42.12 -1.61 25.88
C GLU A 67 -42.48 -3.09 25.73
N ILE A 68 -42.19 -3.91 26.75
CA ILE A 68 -42.50 -5.35 26.72
C ILE A 68 -44.01 -5.58 26.66
N ALA A 69 -44.80 -4.86 27.46
CA ALA A 69 -46.26 -4.96 27.45
C ALA A 69 -46.87 -4.55 26.10
N THR A 70 -46.35 -3.46 25.52
CA THR A 70 -46.74 -3.01 24.18
C THR A 70 -46.42 -4.04 23.12
N ALA A 71 -45.20 -4.61 23.15
CA ALA A 71 -44.79 -5.65 22.23
C ALA A 71 -45.63 -6.93 22.37
N ALA A 72 -46.01 -7.30 23.60
CA ALA A 72 -46.88 -8.45 23.85
C ALA A 72 -48.27 -8.30 23.25
N THR A 73 -48.80 -7.08 23.24
CA THR A 73 -50.14 -6.78 22.71
C THR A 73 -50.12 -6.62 21.19
N ARG A 74 -49.05 -6.01 20.65
CA ARG A 74 -48.92 -5.71 19.22
C ARG A 74 -48.23 -6.81 18.41
N GLY A 75 -47.64 -7.80 19.08
CA GLY A 75 -46.83 -8.84 18.43
C GLY A 75 -45.51 -8.29 17.85
N GLU A 76 -44.99 -7.21 18.40
CA GLU A 76 -43.76 -6.58 17.93
C GLU A 76 -42.50 -7.32 18.41
N ARG A 77 -41.39 -7.11 17.70
CA ARG A 77 -40.09 -7.67 18.07
C ARG A 77 -39.45 -6.87 19.17
N LEU A 78 -38.98 -7.56 20.21
CA LEU A 78 -38.22 -6.99 21.31
C LEU A 78 -36.72 -7.05 21.04
N PHE A 79 -36.01 -6.01 21.48
CA PHE A 79 -34.56 -5.97 21.50
C PHE A 79 -34.11 -5.53 22.89
N LEU A 80 -33.65 -6.50 23.68
CA LEU A 80 -33.20 -6.29 25.05
C LEU A 80 -31.70 -6.45 25.12
N ARG A 81 -31.03 -5.71 26.00
CA ARG A 81 -29.58 -5.76 26.18
C ARG A 81 -29.25 -6.15 27.61
N LEU A 82 -28.24 -6.99 27.79
CA LEU A 82 -27.70 -7.25 29.13
C LEU A 82 -27.15 -5.94 29.73
N THR A 83 -27.51 -5.69 30.99
CA THR A 83 -27.04 -4.51 31.73
C THR A 83 -25.55 -4.60 32.06
N GLU A 84 -25.03 -5.81 32.22
CA GLU A 84 -23.62 -6.08 32.52
C GLU A 84 -22.87 -6.63 31.30
N PRO A 85 -21.51 -6.53 31.27
CA PRO A 85 -20.69 -7.13 30.23
C PRO A 85 -21.03 -8.62 30.04
N PRO A 86 -21.12 -9.12 28.79
CA PRO A 86 -20.67 -8.52 27.54
C PRO A 86 -21.68 -7.58 26.85
N HIS A 87 -22.73 -7.11 27.54
CA HIS A 87 -23.78 -6.24 26.97
C HIS A 87 -24.46 -6.84 25.74
N LEU A 88 -24.62 -8.16 25.74
CA LEU A 88 -25.23 -8.92 24.66
C LEU A 88 -26.64 -8.39 24.35
N THR A 89 -26.92 -8.19 23.06
CA THR A 89 -28.27 -7.83 22.60
C THR A 89 -29.04 -9.08 22.23
N LEU A 90 -30.15 -9.31 22.92
CA LEU A 90 -31.09 -10.40 22.73
C LEU A 90 -32.30 -9.90 21.94
N ARG A 91 -32.73 -10.69 20.96
CA ARG A 91 -33.92 -10.40 20.15
C ARG A 91 -35.02 -11.40 20.49
N GLY A 92 -36.26 -10.94 20.60
CA GLY A 92 -37.35 -11.85 20.93
C GLY A 92 -38.73 -11.35 20.57
N HIS A 93 -39.72 -12.05 21.11
CA HIS A 93 -41.12 -11.65 21.10
C HIS A 93 -41.68 -11.85 22.51
N ALA A 94 -42.64 -11.01 22.88
CA ALA A 94 -43.44 -11.20 24.07
C ALA A 94 -44.86 -11.62 23.66
N VAL A 95 -45.50 -12.43 24.50
CA VAL A 95 -46.90 -12.84 24.35
C VAL A 95 -47.54 -12.87 25.74
N ALA A 96 -48.82 -12.50 25.83
CA ALA A 96 -49.60 -12.68 27.05
C ALA A 96 -49.79 -14.19 27.32
N ALA A 97 -49.51 -14.63 28.54
CA ALA A 97 -49.63 -16.04 28.92
C ALA A 97 -51.12 -16.40 29.16
N ALA A 98 -51.62 -17.41 28.47
CA ALA A 98 -53.01 -17.88 28.64
C ALA A 98 -53.23 -18.48 30.05
N GLY A 99 -54.32 -18.10 30.72
CA GLY A 99 -54.70 -18.63 32.04
C GLY A 99 -54.25 -17.81 33.25
N SER A 100 -53.44 -16.78 33.05
CA SER A 100 -53.18 -15.73 34.03
C SER A 100 -53.50 -14.39 33.36
N GLU A 101 -54.38 -13.57 33.93
CA GLU A 101 -54.82 -12.32 33.27
C GLU A 101 -53.71 -11.29 33.04
N THR A 102 -52.48 -11.56 33.51
CA THR A 102 -51.44 -10.54 33.67
C THR A 102 -50.00 -10.98 33.38
N ALA A 103 -49.67 -12.26 33.28
CA ALA A 103 -48.28 -12.66 33.04
C ALA A 103 -47.88 -12.58 31.56
N ILE A 104 -46.64 -12.17 31.30
CA ILE A 104 -46.06 -12.06 29.95
C ILE A 104 -44.96 -13.10 29.80
N LEU A 105 -45.05 -13.92 28.75
CA LEU A 105 -44.00 -14.83 28.33
C LEU A 105 -43.17 -14.16 27.23
N ILE A 106 -41.86 -14.04 27.46
CA ILE A 106 -40.90 -13.53 26.50
C ILE A 106 -40.05 -14.69 26.02
N ASN A 107 -39.92 -14.87 24.70
CA ASN A 107 -38.94 -15.79 24.13
C ASN A 107 -37.84 -14.99 23.44
N LEU A 108 -36.60 -15.19 23.89
CA LEU A 108 -35.42 -14.48 23.41
C LEU A 108 -34.54 -15.39 22.56
N GLY A 109 -33.64 -14.80 21.79
CA GLY A 109 -32.63 -15.46 21.00
C GLY A 109 -31.45 -14.52 20.76
N PHE A 110 -30.32 -15.07 20.34
CA PHE A 110 -29.05 -14.35 20.29
C PHE A 110 -28.86 -13.48 19.04
N GLY A 111 -29.55 -13.80 17.94
CA GLY A 111 -29.35 -13.13 16.66
C GLY A 111 -27.87 -13.16 16.23
N ILE A 112 -27.32 -12.00 15.89
CA ILE A 112 -25.90 -11.87 15.50
C ILE A 112 -24.93 -11.99 16.69
N GLY A 113 -25.42 -11.92 17.92
CA GLY A 113 -24.60 -12.03 19.14
C GLY A 113 -24.35 -13.47 19.58
N LEU A 114 -24.74 -14.47 18.78
CA LEU A 114 -24.61 -15.88 19.14
C LEU A 114 -23.15 -16.29 19.44
N THR A 115 -22.21 -15.86 18.61
CA THR A 115 -20.77 -16.16 18.81
C THR A 115 -20.26 -15.61 20.13
N ASP A 116 -20.67 -14.38 20.49
CA ASP A 116 -20.30 -13.75 21.75
C ASP A 116 -20.96 -14.47 22.93
N ALA A 117 -22.22 -14.86 22.80
CA ALA A 117 -22.97 -15.58 23.82
C ALA A 117 -22.31 -16.93 24.15
N VAL A 118 -21.92 -17.71 23.12
CA VAL A 118 -21.22 -18.99 23.31
C VAL A 118 -19.89 -18.79 24.01
N SER A 119 -19.12 -17.78 23.59
CA SER A 119 -17.78 -17.49 24.14
C SER A 119 -17.81 -17.05 25.61
N HIS A 120 -18.84 -16.33 26.04
CA HIS A 120 -18.91 -15.72 27.38
C HIS A 120 -19.78 -16.50 28.37
N ALA A 121 -20.84 -17.17 27.91
CA ALA A 121 -21.79 -17.86 28.77
C ALA A 121 -21.57 -19.39 28.83
N GLY A 122 -20.53 -19.91 28.17
CA GLY A 122 -20.19 -21.34 28.19
C GLY A 122 -21.32 -22.21 27.65
N LEU A 123 -22.03 -21.72 26.62
CA LEU A 123 -23.17 -22.42 26.03
C LEU A 123 -22.68 -23.62 25.21
N THR A 124 -23.46 -24.68 25.26
CA THR A 124 -23.24 -25.92 24.52
C THR A 124 -24.43 -26.20 23.61
N ASP A 125 -24.33 -27.19 22.73
CA ASP A 125 -25.44 -27.62 21.87
C ASP A 125 -26.74 -27.91 22.65
N GLN A 126 -26.63 -28.41 23.89
CA GLN A 126 -27.78 -28.70 24.76
C GLN A 126 -28.52 -27.45 25.26
N ASP A 127 -27.96 -26.27 25.08
CA ASP A 127 -28.54 -24.99 25.48
C ASP A 127 -29.43 -24.38 24.39
N PHE A 128 -29.49 -24.96 23.21
CA PHE A 128 -30.30 -24.47 22.10
C PHE A 128 -31.51 -25.36 21.86
N ALA A 129 -32.61 -24.76 21.43
CA ALA A 129 -33.76 -25.56 21.00
C ALA A 129 -33.41 -26.28 19.69
N PRO A 130 -33.85 -27.53 19.46
CA PRO A 130 -33.55 -28.25 18.21
C PRO A 130 -34.03 -27.55 16.93
N ALA A 131 -35.01 -26.64 17.03
CA ALA A 131 -35.51 -25.85 15.89
C ALA A 131 -34.76 -24.52 15.71
N GLU A 132 -33.79 -24.20 16.57
CA GLU A 132 -32.98 -23.00 16.49
C GLU A 132 -31.72 -23.27 15.65
N LEU A 133 -31.48 -22.45 14.62
CA LEU A 133 -30.36 -22.60 13.67
C LEU A 133 -29.00 -22.16 14.27
N ALA A 134 -28.78 -22.37 15.57
CA ALA A 134 -27.63 -21.85 16.28
C ALA A 134 -26.33 -22.51 15.78
N MET A 135 -26.33 -23.84 15.67
CA MET A 135 -25.15 -24.60 15.26
C MET A 135 -24.78 -24.33 13.80
N GLU A 136 -25.77 -24.24 12.91
CA GLU A 136 -25.58 -23.89 11.50
C GLU A 136 -24.99 -22.49 11.33
N LEU A 137 -25.47 -21.52 12.10
CA LEU A 137 -24.95 -20.15 12.08
C LEU A 137 -23.51 -20.07 12.60
N LEU A 138 -23.17 -20.83 13.66
CA LEU A 138 -21.81 -20.89 14.20
C LEU A 138 -20.84 -21.50 13.18
N PHE A 139 -21.22 -22.63 12.58
CA PHE A 139 -20.42 -23.27 11.53
C PHE A 139 -20.23 -22.34 10.32
N LEU A 140 -21.31 -21.70 9.85
CA LEU A 140 -21.25 -20.75 8.75
C LEU A 140 -20.37 -19.54 9.09
N HIS A 141 -20.45 -19.03 10.32
CA HIS A 141 -19.62 -17.93 10.78
C HIS A 141 -18.14 -18.31 10.79
N GLU A 142 -17.79 -19.49 11.30
CA GLU A 142 -16.42 -19.99 11.32
C GLU A 142 -15.86 -20.22 9.91
N ALA A 143 -16.63 -20.87 9.03
CA ALA A 143 -16.27 -21.08 7.63
C ALA A 143 -16.06 -19.76 6.89
N ASN A 144 -16.96 -18.79 7.06
CA ASN A 144 -16.82 -17.46 6.47
C ASN A 144 -15.58 -16.72 7.00
N ARG A 145 -15.30 -16.82 8.31
CA ARG A 145 -14.10 -16.20 8.89
C ARG A 145 -12.82 -16.80 8.31
N ALA A 146 -12.75 -18.12 8.16
CA ALA A 146 -11.60 -18.79 7.55
C ALA A 146 -11.39 -18.34 6.10
N ALA A 147 -12.44 -18.36 5.28
CA ALA A 147 -12.38 -17.95 3.88
C ALA A 147 -11.99 -16.47 3.71
N LEU A 148 -12.56 -15.58 4.51
CA LEU A 148 -12.21 -14.15 4.47
C LEU A 148 -10.77 -13.90 4.89
N SER A 149 -10.26 -14.62 5.89
CA SER A 149 -8.86 -14.52 6.30
C SER A 149 -7.92 -14.97 5.19
N GLU A 150 -8.24 -16.06 4.50
CA GLU A 150 -7.43 -16.56 3.39
C GLU A 150 -7.40 -15.57 2.21
N LEU A 151 -8.57 -15.02 1.85
CA LEU A 151 -8.69 -14.00 0.80
C LEU A 151 -7.92 -12.71 1.16
N SER A 152 -7.94 -12.30 2.42
CA SER A 152 -7.15 -11.15 2.91
C SER A 152 -5.65 -11.41 2.73
N ASN A 153 -5.19 -12.59 3.16
CA ASN A 153 -3.77 -12.96 3.03
C ASN A 153 -3.32 -13.02 1.58
N PHE A 154 -4.15 -13.62 0.70
CA PHE A 154 -3.85 -13.70 -0.73
C PHE A 154 -3.75 -12.31 -1.37
N ASN A 155 -4.68 -11.40 -1.05
CA ASN A 155 -4.63 -10.03 -1.54
C ASN A 155 -3.37 -9.29 -1.08
N GLN A 156 -2.95 -9.47 0.18
CA GLN A 156 -1.72 -8.87 0.69
C GLN A 156 -0.49 -9.39 -0.06
N GLN A 157 -0.41 -10.70 -0.30
CA GLN A 157 0.69 -11.30 -1.06
C GLN A 157 0.72 -10.80 -2.51
N LEU A 158 -0.44 -10.73 -3.16
CA LEU A 158 -0.55 -10.22 -4.52
C LEU A 158 -0.11 -8.75 -4.62
N GLN A 159 -0.52 -7.92 -3.65
CA GLN A 159 -0.12 -6.52 -3.60
C GLN A 159 1.40 -6.39 -3.40
N ALA A 160 1.99 -7.13 -2.46
CA ALA A 160 3.43 -7.12 -2.23
C ALA A 160 4.23 -7.61 -3.46
N ALA A 161 3.75 -8.67 -4.13
CA ALA A 161 4.36 -9.18 -5.34
C ALA A 161 4.29 -8.15 -6.49
N ARG A 162 3.17 -7.45 -6.61
CA ARG A 162 3.00 -6.37 -7.59
C ARG A 162 3.95 -5.20 -7.31
N GLU A 163 4.04 -4.74 -6.08
CA GLU A 163 4.94 -3.64 -5.69
C GLU A 163 6.40 -4.00 -5.94
N ALA A 164 6.80 -5.23 -5.60
CA ALA A 164 8.14 -5.73 -5.88
C ALA A 164 8.43 -5.80 -7.40
N ALA A 165 7.45 -6.26 -8.20
CA ALA A 165 7.58 -6.31 -9.65
C ALA A 165 7.65 -4.90 -10.27
N GLU A 166 6.87 -3.94 -9.79
CA GLU A 166 6.92 -2.54 -10.22
C GLU A 166 8.28 -1.90 -9.87
N LEU A 167 8.77 -2.11 -8.65
CA LEU A 167 10.09 -1.64 -8.24
C LEU A 167 11.20 -2.23 -9.12
N GLN A 168 11.16 -3.54 -9.38
CA GLN A 168 12.12 -4.22 -10.25
C GLN A 168 12.04 -3.72 -11.70
N ALA A 169 10.84 -3.43 -12.20
CA ALA A 169 10.65 -2.92 -13.56
C ALA A 169 11.23 -1.51 -13.78
N HIS A 170 11.35 -0.71 -12.71
CA HIS A 170 11.77 0.69 -12.75
C HIS A 170 13.12 1.00 -12.10
N THR A 171 13.81 -0.02 -11.57
CA THR A 171 15.12 0.13 -10.91
C THR A 171 16.22 -0.51 -11.74
N ASP A 172 17.40 0.13 -11.77
CA ASP A 172 18.62 -0.45 -12.33
C ASP A 172 19.20 -1.45 -11.31
N PRO A 173 19.35 -2.74 -11.66
CA PRO A 173 19.73 -3.77 -10.70
C PRO A 173 21.17 -3.64 -10.18
N LEU A 174 22.04 -2.94 -10.91
CA LEU A 174 23.43 -2.75 -10.49
C LEU A 174 23.54 -1.61 -9.46
N THR A 175 22.97 -0.46 -9.78
CA THR A 175 23.17 0.77 -9.00
C THR A 175 22.05 1.06 -7.98
N GLY A 176 20.90 0.41 -8.13
CA GLY A 176 19.70 0.69 -7.34
C GLY A 176 19.10 2.08 -7.59
N LEU A 177 19.55 2.78 -8.65
CA LEU A 177 18.90 4.00 -9.13
C LEU A 177 17.67 3.65 -9.97
N THR A 178 16.87 4.65 -10.29
CA THR A 178 15.84 4.52 -11.33
C THR A 178 16.49 4.08 -12.65
N ASN A 179 15.86 3.17 -13.40
CA ASN A 179 16.33 2.81 -14.74
C ASN A 179 15.72 3.74 -15.80
N ARG A 180 16.08 3.51 -17.07
CA ARG A 180 15.53 4.24 -18.23
C ARG A 180 14.00 4.33 -18.20
N ARG A 181 13.29 3.20 -18.00
CA ARG A 181 11.82 3.17 -18.00
C ARG A 181 11.23 3.98 -16.85
N GLY A 182 11.85 3.91 -15.68
CA GLY A 182 11.41 4.68 -14.53
C GLY A 182 11.61 6.19 -14.73
N VAL A 183 12.72 6.60 -15.30
CA VAL A 183 13.01 8.04 -15.48
C VAL A 183 12.16 8.68 -16.57
N GLU A 184 11.82 7.94 -17.64
CA GLU A 184 10.84 8.35 -18.66
C GLU A 184 9.48 8.68 -18.02
N LEU A 185 8.98 7.83 -17.10
CA LEU A 185 7.74 8.08 -16.37
C LEU A 185 7.83 9.34 -15.50
N VAL A 186 8.96 9.52 -14.80
CA VAL A 186 9.20 10.69 -13.94
C VAL A 186 9.28 11.98 -14.76
N LEU A 187 9.95 11.94 -15.92
CA LEU A 187 10.08 13.07 -16.85
C LEU A 187 8.73 13.45 -17.45
N SER A 188 7.99 12.47 -17.97
CA SER A 188 6.63 12.65 -18.48
C SER A 188 5.70 13.30 -17.43
N ALA A 189 5.81 12.88 -16.17
CA ALA A 189 5.06 13.50 -15.07
C ALA A 189 5.50 14.94 -14.80
N ALA A 190 6.80 15.22 -14.74
CA ALA A 190 7.34 16.57 -14.55
C ALA A 190 6.92 17.54 -15.67
N LEU A 191 6.97 17.07 -16.93
CA LEU A 191 6.51 17.81 -18.10
C LEU A 191 5.01 18.11 -18.04
N LYS A 192 4.19 17.17 -17.57
CA LYS A 192 2.76 17.42 -17.36
C LYS A 192 2.53 18.49 -16.29
N THR A 193 3.19 18.37 -15.14
CA THR A 193 3.07 19.34 -14.04
C THR A 193 3.48 20.75 -14.49
N PHE A 194 4.59 20.87 -15.23
CA PHE A 194 5.05 22.14 -15.79
C PHE A 194 4.04 22.75 -16.78
N ARG A 195 3.52 21.95 -17.73
CA ARG A 195 2.51 22.42 -18.71
C ARG A 195 1.20 22.86 -18.07
N ASP A 196 0.80 22.22 -16.97
CA ASP A 196 -0.38 22.59 -16.19
C ASP A 196 -0.18 23.89 -15.39
N GLY A 197 1.01 24.51 -15.43
CA GLY A 197 1.35 25.71 -14.66
C GLY A 197 1.45 25.45 -13.16
N LYS A 198 1.69 24.20 -12.75
CA LYS A 198 1.82 23.80 -11.35
C LYS A 198 3.30 23.69 -10.99
N GLY A 199 3.72 24.27 -9.87
CA GLY A 199 5.12 24.21 -9.40
C GLY A 199 6.05 25.25 -10.04
N ALA A 200 7.31 25.26 -9.61
CA ALA A 200 8.29 26.24 -10.09
C ALA A 200 8.93 25.83 -11.43
N GLY A 201 8.87 24.55 -11.80
CA GLY A 201 9.60 24.00 -12.95
C GLY A 201 10.53 22.88 -12.52
N PHE A 202 11.41 22.45 -13.42
CA PHE A 202 12.43 21.46 -13.12
C PHE A 202 13.66 21.67 -14.00
N ALA A 203 14.81 21.21 -13.51
CA ALA A 203 16.01 21.07 -14.33
C ALA A 203 16.22 19.61 -14.71
N LEU A 204 16.70 19.39 -15.93
CA LEU A 204 17.18 18.11 -16.40
C LEU A 204 18.69 18.19 -16.53
N ALA A 205 19.41 17.28 -15.87
CA ALA A 205 20.85 17.17 -15.98
C ALA A 205 21.23 15.78 -16.50
N GLN A 206 22.00 15.72 -17.58
CA GLN A 206 22.56 14.49 -18.12
C GLN A 206 24.04 14.44 -17.79
N LEU A 207 24.49 13.28 -17.30
CA LEU A 207 25.85 13.07 -16.82
C LEU A 207 26.43 11.85 -17.53
N ASP A 208 27.68 11.96 -17.95
CA ASP A 208 28.45 10.88 -18.57
C ASP A 208 29.85 10.83 -17.93
N LEU A 209 30.35 9.62 -17.68
CA LEU A 209 31.63 9.43 -17.00
C LEU A 209 32.80 9.56 -18.00
N ASP A 210 33.66 10.54 -17.74
CA ASP A 210 34.83 10.76 -18.55
C ASP A 210 35.86 9.65 -18.32
N ARG A 211 36.31 9.04 -19.43
CA ARG A 211 37.33 7.96 -19.46
C ARG A 211 36.91 6.68 -18.73
N PHE A 212 35.60 6.42 -18.60
CA PHE A 212 35.12 5.18 -17.96
C PHE A 212 35.58 3.91 -18.68
N LYS A 213 35.67 3.94 -20.01
CA LYS A 213 36.21 2.83 -20.81
C LYS A 213 37.63 2.44 -20.38
N ASP A 214 38.50 3.42 -20.09
CA ASP A 214 39.88 3.16 -19.62
C ASP A 214 39.90 2.34 -18.31
N VAL A 215 38.88 2.50 -17.45
CA VAL A 215 38.74 1.70 -16.23
C VAL A 215 38.41 0.25 -16.57
N ASN A 216 37.42 0.04 -17.44
CA ASN A 216 37.03 -1.31 -17.86
C ASN A 216 38.17 -2.03 -18.56
N ASP A 217 38.87 -1.33 -19.47
CA ASP A 217 39.93 -1.93 -20.28
C ASP A 217 41.17 -2.28 -19.42
N ARG A 218 41.47 -1.50 -18.37
CA ARG A 218 42.65 -1.71 -17.52
C ARG A 218 42.40 -2.59 -16.30
N LEU A 219 41.22 -2.48 -15.68
CA LEU A 219 40.91 -3.10 -14.39
C LEU A 219 39.75 -4.12 -14.47
N GLY A 220 39.13 -4.25 -15.65
CA GLY A 220 38.04 -5.18 -15.90
C GLY A 220 36.66 -4.62 -15.50
N HIS A 221 35.62 -5.27 -16.00
CA HIS A 221 34.22 -4.86 -15.80
C HIS A 221 33.79 -4.82 -14.33
N ALA A 222 34.32 -5.69 -13.47
CA ALA A 222 33.99 -5.66 -12.04
C ALA A 222 34.44 -4.35 -11.36
N ALA A 223 35.57 -3.77 -11.81
CA ALA A 223 36.00 -2.46 -11.34
C ALA A 223 35.10 -1.35 -11.88
N GLY A 224 34.69 -1.42 -13.15
CA GLY A 224 33.72 -0.51 -13.74
C GLY A 224 32.35 -0.54 -13.04
N ASP A 225 31.85 -1.73 -12.73
CA ASP A 225 30.61 -1.91 -11.96
C ASP A 225 30.71 -1.24 -10.59
N ARG A 226 31.87 -1.35 -9.94
CA ARG A 226 32.11 -0.66 -8.67
C ARG A 226 32.09 0.86 -8.81
N VAL A 227 32.70 1.41 -9.87
CA VAL A 227 32.64 2.84 -10.19
C VAL A 227 31.20 3.30 -10.38
N LEU A 228 30.38 2.55 -11.13
CA LEU A 228 28.98 2.88 -11.36
C LEU A 228 28.16 2.89 -10.06
N CYS A 229 28.40 1.94 -9.17
CA CYS A 229 27.77 1.93 -7.84
C CYS A 229 28.22 3.13 -6.98
N ASP A 230 29.51 3.46 -6.99
CA ASP A 230 30.03 4.62 -6.23
C ASP A 230 29.49 5.94 -6.78
N VAL A 231 29.35 6.08 -8.09
CA VAL A 231 28.68 7.24 -8.72
C VAL A 231 27.22 7.30 -8.29
N ALA A 232 26.51 6.18 -8.30
CA ALA A 232 25.12 6.13 -7.88
C ALA A 232 24.91 6.59 -6.43
N ASP A 233 25.80 6.17 -5.52
CA ASP A 233 25.78 6.63 -4.13
C ASP A 233 26.04 8.14 -4.03
N ILE A 234 27.03 8.66 -4.79
CA ILE A 234 27.31 10.10 -4.85
C ILE A 234 26.08 10.87 -5.34
N LEU A 235 25.37 10.39 -6.36
CA LEU A 235 24.16 11.04 -6.86
C LEU A 235 23.04 11.03 -5.80
N LYS A 236 22.81 9.90 -5.13
CA LYS A 236 21.82 9.79 -4.03
C LYS A 236 22.12 10.75 -2.89
N GLU A 237 23.40 10.91 -2.53
CA GLU A 237 23.84 11.85 -1.49
C GLU A 237 23.74 13.32 -1.95
N ALA A 238 23.85 13.59 -3.25
CA ALA A 238 23.86 14.94 -3.80
C ALA A 238 22.46 15.54 -4.02
N ILE A 239 21.44 14.71 -4.23
CA ILE A 239 20.08 15.15 -4.55
C ILE A 239 19.13 15.10 -3.35
N ARG A 240 17.97 15.77 -3.46
CA ARG A 240 16.92 15.75 -2.43
C ARG A 240 15.98 14.55 -2.64
N SER A 241 15.15 14.25 -1.64
CA SER A 241 14.15 13.17 -1.71
C SER A 241 13.13 13.31 -2.83
N ASN A 242 12.85 14.55 -3.28
CA ASN A 242 11.90 14.82 -4.36
C ASN A 242 12.54 14.81 -5.76
N ASP A 243 13.87 14.74 -5.83
CA ASP A 243 14.61 14.65 -7.07
C ASP A 243 14.74 13.19 -7.49
N THR A 244 15.15 12.95 -8.72
CA THR A 244 15.36 11.59 -9.23
C THR A 244 16.71 11.51 -9.92
N ALA A 245 17.52 10.52 -9.56
CA ALA A 245 18.70 10.11 -10.32
C ALA A 245 18.43 8.75 -10.95
N ALA A 246 18.84 8.60 -12.20
CA ALA A 246 18.63 7.41 -12.99
C ALA A 246 19.89 7.02 -13.75
N ARG A 247 20.06 5.71 -13.99
CA ARG A 247 21.03 5.20 -14.95
C ARG A 247 20.29 4.78 -16.22
N VAL A 248 20.66 5.39 -17.35
CA VAL A 248 19.91 5.27 -18.61
C VAL A 248 20.57 4.30 -19.58
N SER A 249 21.90 4.28 -19.60
CA SER A 249 22.72 3.36 -20.39
C SER A 249 24.13 3.30 -19.76
N GLY A 250 24.94 2.27 -20.08
CA GLY A 250 26.37 2.19 -19.76
C GLY A 250 26.84 2.97 -18.53
N ASP A 251 27.44 4.12 -18.79
CA ASP A 251 27.96 5.14 -17.88
C ASP A 251 27.19 6.48 -17.92
N GLU A 252 26.00 6.47 -18.52
CA GLU A 252 25.11 7.62 -18.64
C GLU A 252 24.06 7.65 -17.53
N PHE A 253 24.00 8.80 -16.86
CA PHE A 253 23.06 9.09 -15.79
C PHE A 253 22.19 10.30 -16.14
N LEU A 254 20.96 10.30 -15.64
CA LEU A 254 20.00 11.39 -15.82
C LEU A 254 19.48 11.82 -14.46
N LEU A 255 19.42 13.12 -14.22
CA LEU A 255 18.87 13.72 -13.02
C LEU A 255 17.69 14.64 -13.37
N ILE A 256 16.58 14.45 -12.67
CA ILE A 256 15.41 15.34 -12.72
C ILE A 256 15.32 16.03 -11.37
N LEU A 257 15.58 17.34 -11.37
CA LEU A 257 15.68 18.17 -10.18
C LEU A 257 14.42 19.04 -10.09
N ARG A 258 13.53 18.72 -9.15
CA ARG A 258 12.22 19.37 -9.07
C ARG A 258 12.30 20.70 -8.34
N ASP A 259 11.52 21.67 -8.82
CA ASP A 259 11.42 23.01 -8.26
C ASP A 259 12.79 23.70 -8.10
N LEU A 260 13.71 23.42 -9.03
CA LEU A 260 15.06 23.95 -9.04
C LEU A 260 15.38 24.65 -10.35
N ASN A 261 15.32 25.98 -10.31
CA ASN A 261 15.48 26.85 -11.47
C ASN A 261 16.65 27.83 -11.35
N ASP A 262 17.38 27.81 -10.22
CA ASP A 262 18.54 28.68 -10.05
C ASP A 262 19.78 28.07 -10.73
N ALA A 263 20.18 28.67 -11.86
CA ALA A 263 21.37 28.27 -12.60
C ALA A 263 22.63 28.21 -11.73
N ALA A 264 22.79 29.13 -10.77
CA ALA A 264 23.95 29.12 -9.88
C ALA A 264 23.93 27.93 -8.90
N THR A 265 22.75 27.51 -8.45
CA THR A 265 22.60 26.31 -7.62
C THR A 265 22.85 25.04 -8.43
N LEU A 266 22.37 24.99 -9.68
CA LEU A 266 22.61 23.87 -10.59
C LEU A 266 24.10 23.70 -10.91
N ASP A 267 24.79 24.81 -11.19
CA ASP A 267 26.24 24.81 -11.43
C ASP A 267 27.03 24.31 -10.21
N ARG A 268 26.67 24.80 -9.00
CA ARG A 268 27.27 24.30 -7.74
C ARG A 268 26.99 22.82 -7.52
N LEU A 269 25.80 22.34 -7.84
CA LEU A 269 25.44 20.92 -7.72
C LEU A 269 26.30 20.06 -8.67
N ALA A 270 26.42 20.46 -9.93
CA ALA A 270 27.24 19.76 -10.92
C ALA A 270 28.71 19.73 -10.52
N CYS A 271 29.28 20.88 -10.15
CA CYS A 271 30.66 20.95 -9.64
C CYS A 271 30.88 20.06 -8.42
N ARG A 272 29.90 20.02 -7.50
CA ARG A 272 29.97 19.16 -6.32
C ARG A 272 29.94 17.67 -6.68
N ILE A 273 29.08 17.26 -7.60
CA ILE A 273 29.00 15.86 -8.08
C ILE A 273 30.33 15.46 -8.73
N ILE A 274 30.83 16.26 -9.67
CA ILE A 274 32.08 16.00 -10.39
C ILE A 274 33.25 15.87 -9.41
N ARG A 275 33.39 16.84 -8.51
CA ARG A 275 34.44 16.84 -7.49
C ARG A 275 34.38 15.59 -6.61
N ARG A 276 33.18 15.17 -6.18
CA ARG A 276 33.01 13.95 -5.37
C ARG A 276 33.40 12.69 -6.12
N ILE A 277 33.12 12.62 -7.42
CA ILE A 277 33.55 11.52 -8.30
C ILE A 277 35.09 11.49 -8.37
N GLU A 278 35.71 12.65 -8.62
CA GLU A 278 37.17 12.79 -8.73
C GLU A 278 37.91 12.53 -7.42
N GLU A 279 37.28 12.75 -6.27
CA GLU A 279 37.86 12.47 -4.94
C GLU A 279 37.66 11.00 -4.53
N ARG A 280 36.42 10.50 -4.55
CA ARG A 280 36.05 9.20 -3.94
C ARG A 280 36.48 7.99 -4.76
N ILE A 281 36.56 8.11 -6.08
CA ILE A 281 36.82 6.97 -6.97
C ILE A 281 38.31 6.63 -7.03
N PRO A 282 39.24 7.58 -7.22
CA PRO A 282 40.68 7.29 -7.24
C PRO A 282 41.22 6.71 -5.92
N GLU A 283 40.63 7.06 -4.77
CA GLU A 283 40.97 6.44 -3.47
C GLU A 283 40.80 4.92 -3.49
N LYS A 284 39.84 4.41 -4.26
CA LYS A 284 39.52 2.98 -4.36
C LYS A 284 40.15 2.31 -5.57
N LEU A 285 40.60 3.09 -6.56
CA LEU A 285 41.16 2.60 -7.83
C LEU A 285 42.47 3.33 -8.18
N PRO A 286 43.59 2.97 -7.52
CA PRO A 286 44.88 3.63 -7.75
C PRO A 286 45.35 3.53 -9.20
N GLY A 287 45.73 4.67 -9.80
CA GLY A 287 46.25 4.73 -11.17
C GLY A 287 45.19 4.93 -12.27
N CYS A 288 43.93 5.09 -11.89
CA CYS A 288 42.84 5.49 -12.79
C CYS A 288 42.33 6.89 -12.43
N THR A 289 42.05 7.69 -13.46
CA THR A 289 41.40 9.00 -13.32
C THR A 289 40.03 8.93 -13.97
N VAL A 290 38.98 9.10 -13.17
CA VAL A 290 37.58 9.18 -13.63
C VAL A 290 37.03 10.53 -13.22
N SER A 291 36.35 11.20 -14.15
CA SER A 291 35.61 12.43 -13.91
C SER A 291 34.23 12.32 -14.55
N ALA A 292 33.48 13.40 -14.63
CA ALA A 292 32.19 13.43 -15.30
C ALA A 292 31.97 14.75 -16.05
N SER A 293 31.29 14.63 -17.19
CA SER A 293 30.77 15.77 -17.94
C SER A 293 29.27 15.86 -17.71
N VAL A 294 28.75 17.07 -17.47
CA VAL A 294 27.33 17.30 -17.17
C VAL A 294 26.73 18.32 -18.12
N GLY A 295 25.60 17.98 -18.75
CA GLY A 295 24.77 18.90 -19.54
C GLY A 295 23.48 19.21 -18.79
N ILE A 296 23.12 20.50 -18.66
CA ILE A 296 21.97 20.92 -17.85
C ILE A 296 21.06 21.84 -18.67
N VAL A 297 19.76 21.60 -18.58
CA VAL A 297 18.71 22.44 -19.16
C VAL A 297 17.63 22.73 -18.13
N LEU A 298 17.00 23.90 -18.24
CA LEU A 298 15.96 24.34 -17.32
C LEU A 298 14.62 24.42 -18.05
N SER A 299 13.57 23.80 -17.48
CA SER A 299 12.24 23.76 -18.11
C SER A 299 11.66 25.17 -18.34
N GLU A 300 11.98 26.13 -17.48
CA GLU A 300 11.49 27.51 -17.56
C GLU A 300 12.01 28.29 -18.78
N HIS A 301 13.11 27.85 -19.40
CA HIS A 301 13.60 28.46 -20.64
C HIS A 301 12.71 28.15 -21.85
N TYR A 302 11.71 27.29 -21.68
CA TYR A 302 10.85 26.82 -22.76
C TYR A 302 9.41 27.31 -22.61
N ARG A 303 8.86 27.85 -23.70
CA ARG A 303 7.43 28.16 -23.79
C ARG A 303 6.58 26.93 -24.12
N ASN A 304 7.04 26.11 -25.07
CA ASN A 304 6.40 24.87 -25.51
C ASN A 304 7.42 23.73 -25.35
N LEU A 305 7.46 23.13 -24.17
CA LEU A 305 8.40 22.09 -23.82
C LEU A 305 7.85 20.70 -24.19
N THR A 306 8.64 19.93 -24.93
CA THR A 306 8.39 18.52 -25.24
C THR A 306 9.52 17.67 -24.68
N GLU A 307 9.26 16.39 -24.49
CA GLU A 307 10.24 15.42 -23.98
C GLU A 307 11.47 15.31 -24.91
N ASP A 308 11.24 15.12 -26.21
CA ASP A 308 12.32 15.02 -27.20
C ASP A 308 13.21 16.27 -27.21
N ARG A 309 12.62 17.46 -27.03
CA ARG A 309 13.34 18.73 -27.06
C ARG A 309 14.26 18.87 -25.84
N ILE A 310 13.74 18.61 -24.64
CA ILE A 310 14.54 18.79 -23.41
C ILE A 310 15.68 17.78 -23.34
N LEU A 311 15.46 16.55 -23.82
CA LEU A 311 16.50 15.52 -23.91
C LEU A 311 17.57 15.92 -24.94
N HIS A 312 17.16 16.36 -26.13
CA HIS A 312 18.08 16.81 -27.16
C HIS A 312 18.96 17.99 -26.70
N ASP A 313 18.35 18.98 -26.04
CA ASP A 313 19.09 20.16 -25.56
C ASP A 313 20.04 19.80 -24.40
N ALA A 314 19.68 18.80 -23.57
CA ALA A 314 20.57 18.26 -22.54
C ALA A 314 21.77 17.53 -23.15
N ASP A 315 21.58 16.75 -24.22
CA ASP A 315 22.66 16.14 -25.00
C ASP A 315 23.60 17.20 -25.59
N VAL A 316 23.05 18.29 -26.15
CA VAL A 316 23.85 19.42 -26.67
C VAL A 316 24.68 20.07 -25.57
N ALA A 317 24.09 20.28 -24.38
CA ALA A 317 24.81 20.81 -23.23
C ALA A 317 25.92 19.86 -22.76
N LEU A 318 25.65 18.55 -22.73
CA LEU A 318 26.61 17.52 -22.36
C LEU A 318 27.77 17.45 -23.35
N TYR A 319 27.46 17.53 -24.64
CA TYR A 319 28.44 17.63 -25.71
C TYR A 319 29.37 18.83 -25.46
N ARG A 320 28.83 20.03 -25.17
CA ARG A 320 29.65 21.21 -24.85
C ARG A 320 30.57 20.98 -23.66
N SER A 321 30.14 20.24 -22.64
CA SER A 321 31.00 19.85 -21.51
C SER A 321 32.14 18.92 -21.93
N LYS A 322 31.85 17.89 -22.73
CA LYS A 322 32.86 16.93 -23.22
C LYS A 322 33.93 17.60 -24.09
N TYR A 323 33.53 18.47 -25.01
CA TYR A 323 34.46 19.14 -25.93
C TYR A 323 35.06 20.43 -25.37
N GLY A 324 34.49 20.98 -24.29
CA GLY A 324 35.06 22.11 -23.57
C GLY A 324 36.33 21.76 -22.77
N GLY A 325 36.62 20.46 -22.58
CA GLY A 325 37.76 19.97 -21.82
C GLY A 325 37.41 18.99 -20.71
N ARG A 326 36.17 18.46 -20.67
CA ARG A 326 35.68 17.47 -19.70
C ARG A 326 35.68 17.98 -18.25
N GLY A 327 35.22 17.13 -17.32
CA GLY A 327 35.23 17.44 -15.89
C GLY A 327 34.48 18.72 -15.51
N ARG A 328 33.37 19.01 -16.20
CA ARG A 328 32.60 20.26 -16.01
C ARG A 328 31.12 20.10 -16.29
N GLY A 329 30.34 21.02 -15.75
CA GLY A 329 28.95 21.24 -16.12
C GLY A 329 28.80 22.36 -17.15
N THR A 330 27.83 22.21 -18.06
CA THR A 330 27.40 23.29 -18.97
C THR A 330 25.89 23.42 -18.86
N ILE A 331 25.42 24.65 -18.59
CA ILE A 331 24.00 24.99 -18.61
C ILE A 331 23.67 25.60 -19.97
N LEU A 332 22.62 25.12 -20.65
CA LEU A 332 22.15 25.71 -21.89
C LEU A 332 21.26 26.93 -21.60
N SER A 333 21.81 28.12 -21.81
CA SER A 333 21.16 29.40 -21.48
C SER A 333 20.36 30.03 -22.63
N GLU A 334 20.43 29.50 -23.85
CA GLU A 334 19.71 30.07 -25.01
C GLU A 334 19.09 28.98 -25.88
N VAL A 335 17.79 29.15 -26.12
CA VAL A 335 16.99 28.34 -27.04
C VAL A 335 17.46 28.65 -28.46
N LEU A 336 18.39 27.87 -28.98
CA LEU A 336 18.71 27.91 -30.41
C LEU A 336 17.49 27.43 -31.21
N PRO A 337 17.16 28.07 -32.35
CA PRO A 337 16.29 27.46 -33.35
C PRO A 337 16.88 26.10 -33.75
N VAL A 338 16.02 25.09 -33.90
CA VAL A 338 16.42 23.72 -34.28
C VAL A 338 17.23 23.77 -35.58
N GLU A 339 18.54 23.55 -35.50
CA GLU A 339 19.39 23.17 -36.63
C GLU A 339 19.47 21.64 -36.73
N PRO A 340 19.69 21.07 -37.93
CA PRO A 340 19.46 19.65 -38.16
C PRO A 340 20.44 18.76 -37.41
N ALA A 341 19.95 17.56 -37.09
CA ALA A 341 20.54 16.54 -36.24
C ALA A 341 22.07 16.36 -36.37
N LEU A 342 22.72 16.23 -35.22
CA LEU A 342 24.08 15.69 -35.11
C LEU A 342 24.14 14.29 -35.78
N PRO A 343 25.18 13.98 -36.57
CA PRO A 343 25.30 12.69 -37.22
C PRO A 343 25.40 11.59 -36.15
N ALA A 344 24.49 10.62 -36.25
CA ALA A 344 24.52 9.43 -35.42
C ALA A 344 25.80 8.63 -35.71
N GLY A 345 26.63 8.44 -34.68
CA GLY A 345 27.70 7.45 -34.66
C GLY A 345 28.87 7.74 -35.60
N THR A 346 29.93 8.34 -35.06
CA THR A 346 31.28 8.00 -35.51
C THR A 346 32.05 7.57 -34.28
N VAL A 347 32.01 6.27 -34.04
CA VAL A 347 33.06 5.58 -33.31
C VAL A 347 34.36 5.98 -33.98
N ALA A 348 35.25 6.66 -33.26
CA ALA A 348 36.60 6.92 -33.72
C ALA A 348 37.28 5.56 -33.95
N GLN A 349 37.26 5.09 -35.20
CA GLN A 349 38.29 4.22 -35.73
C GLN A 349 39.45 5.13 -36.13
N ASP A 350 40.33 5.42 -35.18
CA ASP A 350 41.64 5.99 -35.47
C ASP A 350 42.62 5.36 -34.46
N ASP A 351 43.10 4.16 -34.81
CA ASP A 351 44.33 3.54 -34.28
C ASP A 351 44.61 2.21 -35.00
N ALA A 352 44.75 2.23 -36.33
CA ALA A 352 45.15 1.03 -37.09
C ALA A 352 46.02 1.28 -38.33
N ASP A 353 46.63 2.46 -38.51
CA ASP A 353 47.46 2.69 -39.71
C ASP A 353 48.78 3.43 -39.44
N ARG A 354 49.39 3.16 -38.28
CA ARG A 354 50.69 3.72 -37.92
C ARG A 354 51.64 2.71 -37.29
N LEU A 355 51.71 1.51 -37.87
CA LEU A 355 52.73 0.49 -37.60
C LEU A 355 52.90 -0.39 -38.85
N ASP A 356 53.33 0.22 -39.98
CA ASP A 356 53.93 -0.54 -41.08
C ASP A 356 55.09 0.25 -41.70
N ARG A 357 56.11 0.51 -40.87
CA ARG A 357 57.47 0.86 -41.29
C ARG A 357 58.45 0.48 -40.18
N THR A 358 58.84 -0.78 -40.15
CA THR A 358 60.19 -1.23 -39.75
C THR A 358 60.34 -2.72 -40.06
N ASP A 359 61.37 -3.00 -40.86
CA ASP A 359 62.18 -4.23 -40.85
C ASP A 359 61.62 -5.50 -41.52
N ASP A 360 61.67 -5.51 -42.86
CA ASP A 360 61.92 -6.74 -43.63
C ASP A 360 63.43 -6.87 -43.83
N ASP A 361 64.10 -7.37 -42.78
CA ASP A 361 65.46 -7.88 -42.85
C ASP A 361 65.44 -9.35 -42.37
N GLY A 362 65.43 -10.25 -43.34
CA GLY A 362 66.31 -11.42 -43.25
C GLY A 362 65.67 -12.80 -43.01
N ILE A 363 65.72 -13.57 -44.09
CA ILE A 363 66.23 -14.96 -44.13
C ILE A 363 65.31 -16.05 -43.57
N SER A 364 64.75 -16.88 -44.47
CA SER A 364 65.13 -18.32 -44.55
C SER A 364 64.21 -19.09 -45.50
N HIS A 365 64.78 -19.59 -46.60
CA HIS A 365 64.55 -20.93 -47.20
C HIS A 365 65.22 -20.91 -48.59
N ARG A 366 66.26 -21.71 -48.87
CA ARG A 366 66.18 -23.17 -49.04
C ARG A 366 67.59 -23.78 -49.19
N ALA A 367 67.64 -25.06 -48.81
CA ALA A 367 68.59 -26.11 -49.21
C ALA A 367 70.00 -26.08 -48.59
#